data_AF-A0AAJ6EDB5-F1
#
_entry.id   AF-A0AAJ6EDB5-F1
#
_cell.length_a   1.000
_cell.length_b   1.000
_cell.length_c   1.000
_cell.angle_alpha   90.00
_cell.angle_beta   90.00
_cell.angle_gamma   90.00
#
_symmetry.space_group_name_H-M   'P 1'
#
loop_
_entity.id
_entity.type
_entity.pdbx_description
1 polymer ?
#
loop_
_entity_poly.entity_id
_entity_poly.type
_entity_poly.pdbx_seq_one_letter_code
_entity_poly.pdbx_strand_id
1 'polypeptide(L)' 'MAIQIVMDRAGDRRHRFSPDDAEELAKAEQRFYELTNAGFTAAVRTGPGQTSHLRSFDPTAEETLFFPRLVGG' A
#
# COMPACT_ATOMS: atom_id res chain seq x y z
N MET A 1 13.78 -1.62 -4.87
CA MET A 1 12.64 -0.90 -5.49
C MET A 1 11.36 -1.47 -4.92
N ALA A 2 10.44 -0.63 -4.47
CA ALA A 2 9.19 -1.04 -3.83
C ALA A 2 7.96 -0.60 -4.64
N ILE A 3 6.81 -1.20 -4.36
CA ILE A 3 5.56 -0.91 -5.07
C ILE A 3 4.36 -0.83 -4.11
N GLN A 4 3.53 0.19 -4.33
CA GLN A 4 2.21 0.36 -3.73
C GLN A 4 1.16 0.05 -4.80
N ILE A 5 0.30 -0.93 -4.55
CA ILE A 5 -0.75 -1.35 -5.48
C ILE A 5 -2.10 -1.02 -4.86
N VAL A 6 -2.86 -0.14 -5.49
CA VAL A 6 -4.21 0.25 -5.07
C VAL A 6 -5.22 -0.52 -5.88
N MET A 7 -5.87 -1.50 -5.26
CA MET A 7 -6.96 -2.26 -5.87
C MET A 7 -8.22 -1.40 -5.86
N ASP A 8 -8.65 -0.94 -7.04
CA ASP A 8 -9.91 -0.23 -7.24
C ASP A 8 -10.89 -1.12 -8.03
N ARG A 9 -12.18 -0.81 -8.00
CA ARG A 9 -13.23 -1.53 -8.74
C ARG A 9 -13.02 -1.50 -10.25
N ALA A 10 -12.29 -0.51 -10.77
CA ALA A 10 -11.96 -0.37 -12.19
C ALA A 10 -10.65 -1.09 -12.60
N GLY A 11 -9.93 -1.69 -11.64
CA GLY A 11 -8.60 -2.28 -11.84
C GLY A 11 -7.61 -1.84 -10.76
N ASP A 12 -6.37 -2.32 -10.85
CA ASP A 12 -5.32 -1.92 -9.91
C ASP A 12 -4.45 -0.78 -10.45
N ARG A 13 -4.16 0.20 -9.59
CA ARG A 13 -3.17 1.26 -9.85
C ARG A 13 -1.87 0.91 -9.15
N ARG A 14 -0.75 0.97 -9.87
CA ARG A 14 0.57 0.63 -9.33
C ARG A 14 1.45 1.86 -9.25
N HIS A 15 1.94 2.16 -8.05
CA HIS A 15 2.88 3.25 -7.78
C HIS A 15 4.20 2.65 -7.32
N ARG A 16 5.22 2.71 -8.18
CA ARG A 16 6.58 2.31 -7.83
C ARG A 16 7.29 3.48 -7.16
N PHE A 17 8.12 3.18 -6.18
CA PHE A 17 8.98 4.16 -5.53
C PHE A 17 10.32 3.51 -5.17
N SER A 18 11.35 4.35 -5.05
CA SER A 18 12.64 3.90 -4.52
C SER A 18 12.70 4.23 -3.03
N PRO A 19 12.96 3.26 -2.14
CA PRO A 19 13.18 3.56 -0.72
C PRO A 19 14.47 4.35 -0.48
N ASP A 20 15.39 4.33 -1.45
CA ASP A 20 16.67 5.07 -1.42
C ASP A 20 16.52 6.54 -1.90
N ASP A 21 15.35 6.92 -2.42
CA ASP A 21 15.04 8.27 -2.88
C ASP A 21 14.08 8.95 -1.89
N ALA A 22 14.56 9.98 -1.21
CA ALA A 22 13.82 10.66 -0.15
C ALA A 22 12.53 11.34 -0.65
N GLU A 23 12.50 11.84 -1.89
CA GLU A 23 11.30 12.47 -2.45
C GLU A 23 10.23 11.42 -2.79
N GLU A 24 10.64 10.31 -3.41
CA GLU A 24 9.74 9.21 -3.74
C GLU A 24 9.23 8.51 -2.46
N LEU A 25 10.08 8.40 -1.44
CA LEU A 25 9.70 7.86 -0.14
C LEU A 25 8.64 8.74 0.55
N ALA A 26 8.84 10.06 0.58
CA ALA A 26 7.87 10.99 1.16
C ALA A 26 6.52 10.95 0.43
N LYS A 27 6.52 10.85 -0.91
CA LYS A 27 5.29 10.67 -1.71
C LYS A 27 4.60 9.33 -1.42
N ALA A 28 5.38 8.26 -1.24
CA ALA A 28 4.84 6.94 -0.90
C ALA A 28 4.21 6.94 0.50
N GLU A 29 4.85 7.59 1.48
CA GLU A 29 4.31 7.77 2.82
C GLU A 29 3.03 8.60 2.82
N GLN A 30 3.02 9.74 2.12
CA GLN A 30 1.83 10.58 1.98
C GLN A 30 0.65 9.78 1.41
N ARG A 31 0.89 9.04 0.31
CA ARG A 31 -0.13 8.20 -0.32
C ARG A 31 -0.65 7.11 0.61
N PHE A 32 0.23 6.52 1.43
CA PHE A 32 -0.17 5.51 2.42
C PHE A 32 -1.24 6.09 3.35
N TYR A 33 -0.96 7.25 3.95
CA TYR A 33 -1.90 7.88 4.89
C TYR A 33 -3.17 8.38 4.21
N GLU A 34 -3.08 8.94 3.01
CA GLU A 34 -4.25 9.35 2.22
C GLU A 34 -5.20 8.17 1.96
N LEU A 35 -4.66 7.03 1.53
CA LEU A 35 -5.45 5.83 1.25
C LEU A 35 -6.04 5.22 2.54
N THR A 36 -5.24 5.11 3.61
CA THR A 36 -5.76 4.58 4.89
C THR A 36 -6.85 5.47 5.48
N ASN A 37 -6.71 6.80 5.36
CA ASN A 37 -7.73 7.76 5.80
C ASN A 37 -8.98 7.70 4.92
N ALA A 38 -8.83 7.39 3.63
CA ALA A 38 -9.95 7.14 2.72
C ALA A 38 -10.66 5.79 2.98
N GLY A 39 -10.20 5.00 3.95
CA GLY A 39 -10.82 3.72 4.33
C GLY A 39 -10.28 2.50 3.60
N PHE A 40 -9.15 2.63 2.90
CA PHE A 40 -8.43 1.47 2.38
C PHE A 40 -7.68 0.76 3.51
N THR A 41 -7.58 -0.57 3.39
CA THR A 41 -6.70 -1.38 4.22
C THR A 41 -5.39 -1.57 3.50
N ALA A 42 -4.28 -1.22 4.14
CA ALA A 42 -2.94 -1.52 3.66
C ALA A 42 -2.49 -2.89 4.18
N ALA A 43 -1.93 -3.72 3.31
CA ALA A 43 -1.36 -5.00 3.67
C ALA A 43 -0.10 -5.30 2.86
N VAL A 44 0.90 -5.88 3.51
CA VAL A 44 2.10 -6.38 2.82
C VAL A 44 2.04 -7.88 2.67
N ARG A 45 2.56 -8.37 1.56
CA ARG A 45 2.73 -9.80 1.34
C ARG A 45 4.00 -10.24 2.07
N THR A 46 3.84 -10.95 3.19
CA THR A 46 4.97 -11.47 3.99
C THR A 46 5.39 -12.88 3.57
N GLY A 47 4.63 -13.53 2.69
CA GLY A 47 4.93 -14.87 2.18
C GLY A 47 3.82 -15.40 1.24
N PRO A 48 3.95 -16.63 0.73
CA PRO A 48 2.93 -17.25 -0.11
C PRO A 48 1.59 -17.35 0.63
N GLY A 49 0.60 -16.54 0.24
CA GLY A 49 -0.72 -16.51 0.86
C GLY A 49 -0.79 -15.83 2.24
N GLN A 50 0.31 -15.24 2.71
CA GLN A 50 0.33 -14.49 3.98
C GLN A 50 0.38 -12.99 3.69
N THR A 51 -0.67 -12.30 4.10
CA THR A 51 -0.74 -10.84 4.10
C THR A 51 -0.83 -10.34 5.53
N SER A 52 0.02 -9.37 5.88
CA SER A 52 -0.02 -8.70 7.18
C SER A 52 -0.57 -7.30 7.01
N HIS A 53 -1.60 -6.94 7.78
CA HIS A 53 -2.16 -5.59 7.75
C HIS A 53 -1.17 -4.60 8.37
N LEU A 54 -0.91 -3.50 7.65
CA LEU A 54 -0.15 -2.40 8.20
C LEU A 54 -1.04 -1.32 8.77
N ARG A 55 -0.63 -0.85 9.95
CA ARG A 55 -1.22 0.32 10.62
C ARG A 55 -0.40 1.60 10.41
N SER A 56 0.83 1.46 9.95
CA SER A 56 1.79 2.53 9.72
C SER A 56 2.58 2.24 8.44
N PHE A 57 3.10 3.29 7.81
CA PHE A 57 3.92 3.13 6.61
C PHE A 57 5.20 2.34 6.93
N ASP A 58 5.52 1.34 6.10
CA ASP A 58 6.76 0.57 6.16
C ASP A 58 7.53 0.77 4.84
N PRO A 59 8.64 1.54 4.85
CA PRO A 59 9.42 1.80 3.66
C PRO A 59 10.23 0.57 3.18
N THR A 60 10.38 -0.45 4.03
CA THR A 60 11.15 -1.67 3.72
C THR A 60 10.33 -2.72 2.99
N ALA A 61 9.00 -2.55 2.95
CA ALA A 61 8.11 -3.46 2.28
C ALA A 61 8.27 -3.38 0.75
N GLU A 62 8.60 -4.51 0.12
CA GLU A 62 8.73 -4.58 -1.33
C GLU A 62 7.39 -4.37 -2.05
N GLU A 63 6.30 -4.92 -1.50
CA GLU A 63 4.95 -4.82 -2.06
C GLU A 63 3.92 -4.50 -0.96
N THR A 64 3.27 -3.34 -1.09
CA THR A 64 2.14 -2.93 -0.26
C THR A 64 0.87 -2.90 -1.11
N LEU A 65 -0.11 -3.71 -0.74
CA LEU A 65 -1.45 -3.75 -1.33
C LEU A 65 -2.40 -2.86 -0.53
N PHE A 66 -3.19 -2.05 -1.23
CA PHE A 66 -4.29 -1.28 -0.67
C PHE A 66 -5.59 -1.80 -1.27
N PHE A 67 -6.51 -2.26 -0.44
CA PHE A 67 -7.83 -2.71 -0.88
C PHE A 67 -8.93 -1.98 -0.10
N PRO A 68 -10.04 -1.60 -0.74
CA PRO A 68 -11.14 -0.94 -0.07
C PRO A 68 -11.69 -1.88 1.00
N ARG A 69 -12.09 -1.33 2.14
CA ARG A 69 -12.75 -2.11 3.18
C ARG A 69 -13.99 -2.78 2.59
N LEU A 70 -14.03 -4.11 2.64
CA LEU A 70 -15.22 -4.86 2.27
C LEU A 70 -16.31 -4.54 3.31
N VAL A 71 -17.25 -3.68 2.93
CA VAL A 71 -18.55 -3.58 3.60
C VAL A 71 -19.34 -4.81 3.18
N GLY A 72 -19.18 -5.91 3.92
CA GLY A 72 -20.03 -7.09 3.79
C GLY A 72 -21.42 -6.75 4.32
N GLY A 73 -22.45 -7.04 3.52
CA GLY A 73 -23.83 -7.16 3.98
C GLY A 73 -24.10 -8.53 4.56
#